data_AF-A0A7D9IUV0-F1
#
_entry.id   AF-A0A7D9IUV0-F1
#
_cell.length_a   1.000
_cell.length_b   1.000
_cell.length_c   1.000
_cell.angle_alpha   90.00
_cell.angle_beta   90.00
_cell.angle_gamma   90.00
#
_symmetry.space_group_name_H-M   'P 1'
#
loop_
_entity.id
_entity.type
_entity.pdbx_description
1 polymer ?
#
loop_
_entity_poly.entity_id
_entity_poly.type
_entity_poly.pdbx_seq_one_letter_code
_entity_poly.pdbx_strand_id
1 'polypeptide(L)'
;MVFATGKSPLTGRKLDQANAEAERFMRTLEKAARAAHIEGRRWQDELDTFLLNYRSTPHCTTGISPAEFPFNRKIRNKLPSVDRLDPMPSDIEDSHEKAINNDSKRKEKIMQRTLIFK
;
A
#
# COMPACT_ATOMS: atom_id res chain seq x y z
N MET A 1 -46.27 17.31 -4.93
CA MET A 1 -45.96 16.56 -6.17
C MET A 1 -44.46 16.26 -6.12
N VAL A 2 -44.16 14.97 -6.11
CA VAL A 2 -42.91 14.23 -5.81
C VAL A 2 -41.59 14.96 -6.14
N PHE A 3 -40.78 15.21 -5.10
CA PHE A 3 -39.33 15.38 -5.27
C PHE A 3 -38.76 14.03 -5.75
N ALA A 4 -38.50 13.93 -7.04
CA ALA A 4 -37.87 12.76 -7.63
C ALA A 4 -36.54 12.51 -6.90
N THR A 5 -36.43 11.36 -6.22
CA THR A 5 -35.17 10.80 -5.73
C THR A 5 -34.35 10.37 -6.94
N GLY A 6 -33.82 11.34 -7.68
CA GLY A 6 -32.91 11.12 -8.80
C GLY A 6 -31.56 10.70 -8.24
N LYS A 7 -31.22 9.42 -8.36
CA LYS A 7 -29.83 8.98 -8.26
C LYS A 7 -28.97 9.89 -9.15
N SER A 8 -27.92 10.45 -8.56
CA SER A 8 -27.01 11.37 -9.25
C SER A 8 -26.51 10.77 -10.57
N PRO A 9 -26.36 11.57 -11.65
CA PRO A 9 -26.05 11.07 -13.01
C PRO A 9 -24.71 10.32 -13.17
N LEU A 10 -23.93 10.19 -12.09
CA LEU A 10 -22.63 9.53 -12.08
C LEU A 10 -22.73 8.02 -11.83
N THR A 11 -23.88 7.48 -11.44
CA THR A 11 -24.05 6.03 -11.19
C THR A 11 -24.11 5.17 -12.47
N GLY A 12 -24.11 5.78 -13.66
CA GLY A 12 -24.21 5.09 -14.95
C GLY A 12 -22.90 4.96 -15.74
N ARG A 13 -21.81 5.66 -15.35
CA ARG A 13 -20.50 5.48 -15.97
C ARG A 13 -19.69 4.46 -15.19
N LYS A 14 -19.38 3.35 -15.84
CA LYS A 14 -18.58 2.26 -15.31
C LYS A 14 -17.13 2.72 -15.09
N LEU A 15 -16.85 3.34 -13.94
CA LEU A 15 -15.51 3.70 -13.48
C LEU A 15 -14.91 2.55 -12.66
N ASP A 16 -14.88 1.34 -13.23
CA ASP A 16 -14.48 0.12 -12.51
C ASP A 16 -13.12 0.25 -11.83
N GLN A 17 -12.16 0.87 -12.52
CA GLN A 17 -10.79 0.97 -12.03
C GLN A 17 -10.67 2.00 -10.90
N ALA A 18 -11.32 3.16 -11.02
CA ALA A 18 -11.31 4.17 -9.96
C ALA A 18 -12.08 3.70 -8.72
N ASN A 19 -13.19 2.98 -8.91
CA ASN A 19 -13.94 2.38 -7.81
C ASN A 19 -13.15 1.28 -7.12
N ALA A 20 -12.46 0.40 -7.87
CA ALA A 20 -11.62 -0.64 -7.30
C ALA A 20 -10.48 -0.06 -6.42
N GLU A 21 -9.86 1.05 -6.85
CA GLU A 21 -8.86 1.74 -6.04
C GLU A 21 -9.47 2.41 -4.81
N ALA A 22 -10.65 3.03 -4.93
CA ALA A 22 -11.36 3.60 -3.79
C ALA A 22 -11.74 2.52 -2.76
N GLU A 23 -12.22 1.36 -3.20
CA GLU A 23 -12.54 0.22 -2.34
C GLU A 23 -11.29 -0.30 -1.61
N ARG A 24 -10.16 -0.44 -2.30
CA ARG A 24 -8.87 -0.83 -1.68
C ARG A 24 -8.43 0.16 -0.60
N PHE A 25 -8.59 1.45 -0.87
CA PHE A 25 -8.29 2.50 0.10
C PHE A 25 -9.19 2.39 1.33
N MET A 26 -10.52 2.30 1.14
CA MET A 26 -11.46 2.19 2.26
C MET A 26 -11.19 0.98 3.15
N ARG A 27 -10.87 -0.19 2.57
CA ARG A 27 -10.51 -1.39 3.33
C ARG A 27 -9.27 -1.18 4.21
N THR A 28 -8.30 -0.40 3.74
CA THR A 28 -7.08 -0.10 4.51
C THR A 28 -7.37 0.89 5.63
N LEU A 29 -8.16 1.92 5.34
CA LEU A 29 -8.57 2.92 6.32
C LEU A 29 -9.39 2.28 7.45
N GLU A 30 -10.30 1.37 7.12
CA GLU A 30 -11.10 0.63 8.11
C GLU A 30 -10.20 -0.20 9.05
N LYS A 31 -9.17 -0.87 8.51
CA LYS A 31 -8.20 -1.61 9.32
C LYS A 31 -7.45 -0.70 10.28
N ALA A 32 -7.01 0.48 9.82
CA ALA A 32 -6.34 1.46 10.67
C ALA A 32 -7.26 1.95 11.80
N ALA A 33 -8.53 2.24 11.49
CA ALA A 33 -9.51 2.64 12.50
C ALA A 33 -9.80 1.53 13.52
N ARG A 34 -9.93 0.28 13.07
CA ARG A 34 -10.10 -0.89 13.96
C ARG A 34 -8.87 -1.09 14.86
N ALA A 35 -7.66 -0.92 14.32
CA ALA A 35 -6.42 -1.00 15.11
C ALA A 35 -6.38 0.10 16.19
N ALA A 36 -6.73 1.35 15.82
CA ALA A 36 -6.82 2.46 16.77
C ALA A 36 -7.79 2.16 17.93
N HIS A 37 -8.93 1.56 17.62
CA HIS A 37 -9.94 1.18 18.61
C HIS A 37 -9.42 0.10 19.57
N ILE A 38 -8.71 -0.92 19.06
CA ILE A 38 -8.10 -1.97 19.88
C ILE A 38 -7.01 -1.39 20.79
N GLU A 39 -6.22 -0.44 20.30
CA GLU A 39 -5.17 0.24 21.07
C GLU A 39 -5.71 1.27 22.09
N GLY A 40 -7.03 1.50 22.12
CA GLY A 40 -7.65 2.50 22.99
C GLY A 40 -7.31 3.95 22.63
N ARG A 41 -6.80 4.17 21.40
CA ARG A 41 -6.47 5.51 20.90
C ARG A 41 -7.69 6.19 20.31
N ARG A 42 -7.63 7.52 20.26
CA ARG A 42 -8.64 8.33 19.59
C ARG A 42 -8.50 8.16 18.08
N TRP A 43 -9.55 7.65 17.43
CA TRP A 43 -9.53 7.30 16.01
C TRP A 43 -9.24 8.48 15.08
N GLN A 44 -9.56 9.71 15.48
CA GLN A 44 -9.31 10.93 14.69
C GLN A 44 -7.81 11.20 14.54
N ASP A 45 -7.06 11.08 15.63
CA ASP A 45 -5.63 11.36 15.65
C ASP A 45 -4.83 10.29 14.88
N GLU A 46 -5.27 9.03 14.98
CA GLU A 46 -4.71 7.93 14.19
C GLU A 46 -5.06 8.07 12.70
N LEU A 47 -6.26 8.54 12.37
CA LEU A 47 -6.67 8.80 10.99
C LEU A 47 -5.85 9.92 10.36
N ASP A 48 -5.59 11.00 11.09
CA ASP A 48 -4.72 12.09 10.61
C ASP A 48 -3.29 11.60 10.35
N THR A 49 -2.77 10.77 11.27
CA THR A 49 -1.44 10.14 11.13
C THR A 49 -1.39 9.20 9.93
N PHE A 50 -2.41 8.35 9.77
CA PHE A 50 -2.56 7.44 8.63
C PHE A 50 -2.60 8.20 7.30
N LEU A 51 -3.42 9.25 7.22
CA LEU A 51 -3.57 10.03 6.01
C LEU A 51 -2.29 10.80 5.64
N LEU A 52 -1.56 11.31 6.63
CA LEU A 52 -0.25 11.94 6.40
C LEU A 52 0.73 10.92 5.80
N ASN A 53 0.81 9.74 6.40
CA ASN A 53 1.70 8.67 5.93
C ASN A 53 1.32 8.25 4.50
N TYR A 54 0.05 7.91 4.26
CA TYR A 54 -0.47 7.52 2.94
C TYR A 54 -0.14 8.55 1.85
N ARG A 55 -0.30 9.85 2.12
CA ARG A 55 0.00 10.93 1.18
C ARG A 55 1.50 11.14 0.91
N SER A 56 2.36 10.74 1.85
CA SER A 56 3.82 10.91 1.76
C SER A 56 4.54 9.68 1.20
N THR A 57 3.93 8.50 1.25
CA THR A 57 4.52 7.25 0.76
C THR A 57 4.27 7.06 -0.73
N PRO A 58 5.28 6.67 -1.54
CA PRO A 58 5.07 6.33 -2.94
C PRO A 58 4.15 5.12 -3.07
N HIS A 59 3.19 5.18 -4.01
CA HIS A 59 2.27 4.07 -4.27
C HIS A 59 2.95 2.95 -5.06
N CYS A 60 2.59 1.70 -4.78
CA CYS A 60 3.24 0.53 -5.40
C CYS A 60 3.06 0.47 -6.92
N THR A 61 1.95 1.00 -7.45
CA THR A 61 1.63 0.95 -8.88
C THR A 61 2.18 2.14 -9.66
N THR A 62 2.21 3.32 -9.06
CA THR A 62 2.59 4.56 -9.73
C THR A 62 4.02 5.01 -9.39
N GLY A 63 4.62 4.50 -8.32
CA GLY A 63 5.94 4.94 -7.82
C GLY A 63 5.96 6.37 -7.27
N ILE A 64 4.83 7.08 -7.34
CA ILE A 64 4.66 8.49 -6.97
C ILE A 64 3.69 8.55 -5.79
N SER A 65 3.92 9.44 -4.84
CA SER A 65 3.02 9.57 -3.69
C SER A 65 1.67 10.23 -4.08
N PRO A 66 0.57 9.92 -3.37
CA PRO A 66 -0.75 10.51 -3.65
C PRO A 66 -0.80 12.04 -3.61
N ALA A 67 0.08 12.69 -2.85
CA ALA A 67 0.16 14.14 -2.80
C ALA A 67 1.06 14.74 -3.87
N GLU A 68 2.12 14.03 -4.28
CA GLU A 68 2.96 14.48 -5.40
C GLU A 68 2.19 14.48 -6.71
N PHE A 69 1.29 13.52 -6.93
CA PHE A 69 0.54 13.42 -8.18
C PHE A 69 -0.29 14.68 -8.52
N PRO A 70 -1.11 15.24 -7.61
CA PRO A 70 -1.87 16.46 -7.89
C PRO A 70 -1.10 17.76 -7.63
N PHE A 71 -0.13 17.79 -6.71
CA PHE A 71 0.53 19.03 -6.28
C PHE A 71 1.96 19.20 -6.80
N ASN A 72 2.48 18.20 -7.50
CA ASN A 72 3.83 18.16 -8.06
C ASN A 72 4.93 18.54 -7.05
N ARG A 73 4.68 18.28 -5.76
CA ARG A 73 5.56 18.59 -4.63
C ARG A 73 5.56 17.45 -3.62
N LYS A 74 6.73 17.16 -3.04
CA LYS A 74 6.89 16.15 -2.01
C LYS A 74 6.48 16.69 -0.65
N ILE A 75 5.50 16.06 0.00
CA ILE A 75 5.13 16.40 1.38
C ILE A 75 6.22 15.86 2.32
N ARG A 76 6.87 16.75 3.06
CA ARG A 76 7.83 16.37 4.11
C ARG A 76 7.06 15.93 5.35
N ASN A 77 7.23 14.68 5.74
CA ASN A 77 6.75 14.17 7.03
C ASN A 77 7.81 14.43 8.12
N LYS A 78 7.53 14.02 9.37
CA LYS A 78 8.49 14.18 10.49
C LYS A 78 9.73 13.30 10.36
N LEU A 79 9.75 12.37 9.41
CA LEU A 79 10.92 11.56 9.16
C LEU A 79 11.93 12.40 8.36
N PRO A 80 13.23 12.32 8.70
CA PRO A 80 14.26 12.92 7.87
C PRO A 80 14.20 12.24 6.50
N SER A 81 13.74 12.98 5.49
CA SER A 81 13.82 12.55 4.10
C SER A 81 15.29 12.65 3.69
N VAL A 82 15.95 11.51 3.54
CA VAL A 82 17.22 11.47 2.82
C VAL A 82 16.86 11.78 1.37
N ASP A 83 17.18 12.99 0.91
CA ASP A 83 17.22 13.26 -0.51
C ASP A 83 18.25 12.28 -1.07
N ARG A 84 17.78 11.23 -1.75
CA ARG A 84 18.65 10.26 -2.43
C ARG A 84 19.35 11.00 -3.58
N LEU A 85 20.38 11.76 -3.25
CA LEU A 85 21.31 12.32 -4.22
C LEU A 85 22.30 11.24 -4.68
N ASP A 86 22.40 10.15 -3.92
CA ASP A 86 23.21 8.99 -4.29
C ASP A 86 22.33 7.87 -4.86
N PRO A 87 22.72 7.27 -6.00
CA PRO A 87 22.09 6.05 -6.51
C PRO A 87 22.03 5.01 -5.40
N MET A 88 20.86 4.39 -5.21
CA MET A 88 20.72 3.24 -4.32
C MET A 88 21.78 2.19 -4.65
N PRO A 89 22.55 1.69 -3.67
CA PRO A 89 23.40 0.53 -3.90
C PRO A 89 22.54 -0.61 -4.45
N SER A 90 22.96 -1.19 -5.57
CA SER A 90 22.32 -2.30 -6.29
C SER A 90 22.05 -3.54 -5.42
N ASP A 91 22.63 -3.60 -4.23
CA ASP A 91 22.68 -4.77 -3.36
C ASP A 91 21.33 -5.11 -2.68
N ILE A 92 20.35 -4.19 -2.71
CA ILE A 92 19.03 -4.41 -2.06
C ILE A 92 18.09 -5.24 -2.96
N GLU A 93 18.15 -5.09 -4.29
CA GLU A 93 17.38 -5.93 -5.23
C GLU A 93 17.85 -7.39 -5.17
N ASP A 94 19.16 -7.56 -5.03
CA ASP A 94 19.87 -8.81 -4.86
C ASP A 94 19.36 -9.66 -3.68
N SER A 95 18.91 -9.02 -2.59
CA SER A 95 18.45 -9.74 -1.39
C SER A 95 17.14 -10.49 -1.60
N HIS A 96 16.22 -9.97 -2.43
CA HIS A 96 14.94 -10.63 -2.68
C HIS A 96 15.11 -11.86 -3.55
N GLU A 97 15.91 -11.74 -4.62
CA GLU A 97 16.22 -12.87 -5.51
C GLU A 97 17.01 -13.96 -4.79
N LYS A 98 17.99 -13.58 -3.94
CA LYS A 98 18.73 -14.53 -3.10
C LYS A 98 17.82 -15.27 -2.11
N ALA A 99 16.83 -14.60 -1.53
CA ALA A 99 15.87 -15.23 -0.62
C ALA A 99 14.98 -16.26 -1.35
N ILE A 100 14.49 -15.91 -2.55
CA ILE A 100 13.70 -16.83 -3.40
C ILE A 100 14.52 -18.06 -3.79
N ASN A 101 15.77 -17.85 -4.23
CA ASN A 101 16.66 -18.93 -4.67
C ASN A 101 17.09 -19.85 -3.52
N ASN A 102 17.20 -19.32 -2.30
CA ASN A 102 17.48 -20.13 -1.11
C ASN A 102 16.26 -20.98 -0.69
N ASP A 103 15.05 -20.46 -0.83
CA ASP A 103 13.82 -21.19 -0.53
C ASP A 103 13.57 -22.33 -1.53
N SER A 104 13.78 -22.08 -2.83
CA SER A 104 13.70 -23.12 -3.87
C SER A 104 14.70 -24.25 -3.64
N LYS A 105 15.97 -23.92 -3.34
CA LYS A 105 17.00 -24.92 -3.00
C LYS A 105 16.65 -25.74 -1.75
N ARG A 106 16.07 -25.11 -0.72
CA ARG A 106 15.59 -25.84 0.48
C ARG A 106 14.48 -26.82 0.13
N LYS A 107 13.52 -26.42 -0.71
CA LYS A 107 12.43 -27.28 -1.16
C LYS A 107 12.93 -28.48 -1.97
N GLU A 108 13.85 -28.27 -2.91
CA GLU A 108 14.48 -29.35 -3.67
C GLU A 108 15.23 -30.34 -2.76
N LYS A 109 15.99 -29.82 -1.79
CA LYS A 109 16.73 -30.66 -0.84
C LYS A 109 15.80 -31.50 0.04
N ILE A 110 14.66 -30.94 0.45
CA ILE A 110 13.63 -31.67 1.18
C ILE A 110 13.02 -32.75 0.29
N MET A 111 12.63 -32.43 -0.95
CA MET A 111 12.05 -33.39 -1.89
C MET A 111 13.00 -34.55 -2.21
N GLN A 112 14.28 -34.27 -2.47
CA GLN A 112 15.34 -35.27 -2.68
C GLN A 112 15.48 -36.19 -1.45
N ARG A 113 15.50 -35.60 -0.24
CA ARG A 113 15.64 -36.34 1.01
C ARG A 113 14.42 -37.21 1.32
N THR A 114 13.21 -36.78 0.96
CA THR A 114 11.98 -37.56 1.11
C THR A 114 11.90 -38.70 0.09
N LEU A 115 12.45 -38.52 -1.12
CA LEU A 115 12.52 -39.55 -2.16
C LEU A 115 13.52 -40.68 -1.84
N ILE A 116 14.60 -40.38 -1.13
CA ILE A 116 15.62 -41.37 -0.73
C ILE A 116 15.14 -42.31 0.40
N PHE A 117 14.12 -41.92 1.15
CA PHE A 117 13.56 -42.68 2.28
C PHE A 117 12.28 -43.46 1.92
N LYS A 118 11.97 -43.61 0.63
CA LYS A 118 10.82 -44.32 0.09
C LYS A 118 11.27 -45.56 -0.69
#